data_AF-A0A1H8J1Y0-F1
#
_entry.id   AF-A0A1H8J1Y0-F1
#
_cell.length_a   1.000
_cell.length_b   1.000
_cell.length_c   1.000
_cell.angle_alpha   90.00
_cell.angle_beta   90.00
_cell.angle_gamma   90.00
#
_symmetry.space_group_name_H-M   'P 1'
#
loop_
_entity.id
_entity.type
_entity.pdbx_description
1 polymer ?
#
loop_
_entity_poly.entity_id
_entity_poly.type
_entity_poly.pdbx_seq_one_letter_code
_entity_poly.pdbx_strand_id
1 'polypeptide(L)'
;MGRSSGATWDQLCFGLLKDGWTTECYDGQNYFDTDHPVLDVDGNVTQVANTNDGAGAPWFLLDVSRAIKPVLLKKRKDFKFVAKDKETDDNVFDKNEFVYGTDARANVGFGFWQFAYGSKQPLTAATYGAARAALSGMKGDYGRPLGLTPNLLVVPTSMESTALKLLNSENAAGGETNEWKGTAELMLSPWLA
;
A
#
# COMPACT_ATOMS: atom_id res chain seq x y z
N MET A 1 -13.36 -15.32 -15.46
CA MET A 1 -12.75 -14.05 -15.92
C MET A 1 -13.04 -12.88 -14.98
N GLY A 2 -14.28 -12.57 -14.63
CA GLY A 2 -14.62 -11.36 -13.85
C GLY A 2 -13.80 -11.10 -12.57
N ARG A 3 -13.68 -12.10 -11.67
CA ARG A 3 -12.89 -11.94 -10.42
C ARG A 3 -11.40 -11.70 -10.66
N SER A 4 -10.82 -12.37 -11.66
CA SER A 4 -9.40 -12.24 -12.00
C SER A 4 -9.10 -10.89 -12.64
N SER A 5 -9.97 -10.41 -13.53
CA SER A 5 -9.85 -9.07 -14.12
C SER A 5 -10.00 -8.00 -13.03
N GLY A 6 -11.01 -8.09 -12.18
CA GLY A 6 -11.21 -7.14 -11.09
C GLY A 6 -10.02 -7.06 -10.12
N ALA A 7 -9.39 -8.19 -9.80
CA ALA A 7 -8.24 -8.25 -8.91
C ALA A 7 -6.94 -7.66 -9.50
N THR A 8 -6.85 -7.45 -10.81
CA THR A 8 -5.63 -6.97 -11.46
C THR A 8 -5.20 -5.60 -10.94
N TRP A 9 -6.14 -4.72 -10.60
CA TRP A 9 -5.80 -3.40 -10.04
C TRP A 9 -5.16 -3.51 -8.66
N ASP A 10 -5.71 -4.36 -7.80
CA ASP A 10 -5.18 -4.60 -6.46
C ASP A 10 -3.79 -5.25 -6.57
N GLN A 11 -3.63 -6.23 -7.47
CA GLN A 11 -2.33 -6.86 -7.74
C GLN A 11 -1.27 -5.84 -8.17
N LEU A 12 -1.63 -4.88 -9.04
CA LEU A 12 -0.71 -3.81 -9.44
C LEU A 12 -0.37 -2.89 -8.27
N CYS A 13 -1.36 -2.44 -7.51
CA CYS A 13 -1.16 -1.52 -6.39
C CYS A 13 -0.33 -2.14 -5.26
N PHE A 14 -0.72 -3.32 -4.79
CA PHE A 14 -0.03 -4.00 -3.70
C PHE A 14 1.30 -4.61 -4.15
N GLY A 15 1.40 -5.03 -5.41
CA GLY A 15 2.67 -5.45 -6.02
C GLY A 15 3.69 -4.31 -6.01
N LEU A 16 3.30 -3.12 -6.51
CA LEU A 16 4.18 -1.95 -6.46
C LEU A 16 4.57 -1.59 -5.02
N LEU A 17 3.62 -1.64 -4.08
CA LEU A 17 3.90 -1.38 -2.67
C LEU A 17 4.94 -2.36 -2.10
N LYS A 18 4.85 -3.66 -2.45
CA LYS A 18 5.84 -4.68 -2.08
C LYS A 18 7.22 -4.40 -2.69
N ASP A 19 7.25 -3.92 -3.93
CA ASP A 19 8.46 -3.57 -4.68
C ASP A 19 9.04 -2.20 -4.28
N GLY A 20 8.47 -1.51 -3.30
CA GLY A 20 8.91 -0.18 -2.87
C GLY A 20 10.32 -0.12 -2.28
N TRP A 21 10.90 -1.24 -1.82
CA TRP A 21 12.30 -1.31 -1.39
C TRP A 21 13.30 -1.44 -2.55
N THR A 22 12.82 -1.69 -3.78
CA THR A 22 13.67 -1.91 -4.96
C THR A 22 13.34 -0.97 -6.11
N THR A 23 12.29 -0.17 -5.96
CA THR A 23 11.79 0.73 -7.00
C THR A 23 11.99 2.16 -6.56
N GLU A 24 12.72 2.92 -7.36
CA GLU A 24 12.98 4.33 -7.13
C GLU A 24 11.70 5.16 -7.16
N CYS A 25 11.63 6.16 -6.30
CA CYS A 25 10.57 7.16 -6.26
C CYS A 25 11.03 8.48 -6.89
N TYR A 26 10.25 9.54 -6.76
CA TYR A 26 10.49 10.80 -7.48
C TYR A 26 11.77 11.53 -7.06
N ASP A 27 12.36 11.18 -5.91
CA ASP A 27 13.61 11.74 -5.40
C ASP A 27 14.85 10.93 -5.79
N GLY A 28 14.70 9.84 -6.54
CA GLY A 28 15.78 8.96 -6.99
C GLY A 28 16.20 7.88 -5.98
N GLN A 29 15.61 7.87 -4.78
CA GLN A 29 15.81 6.83 -3.77
C GLN A 29 14.69 5.80 -3.85
N ASN A 30 14.88 4.61 -3.27
CA ASN A 30 13.80 3.63 -3.21
C ASN A 30 12.61 4.20 -2.45
N TYR A 31 11.38 3.80 -2.79
CA TYR A 31 10.20 4.32 -2.11
C TYR A 31 10.18 4.04 -0.60
N PHE A 32 10.77 2.93 -0.17
CA PHE A 32 11.05 2.64 1.23
C PHE A 32 12.55 2.63 1.49
N ASP A 33 13.07 3.74 1.98
CA ASP A 33 14.50 3.97 2.18
C ASP A 33 14.77 4.67 3.52
N THR A 34 16.02 4.57 3.98
CA THR A 34 16.52 5.28 5.16
C THR A 34 17.02 6.68 4.81
N ASP A 35 17.28 6.94 3.54
CA ASP A 35 18.05 8.09 3.09
C ASP A 35 17.29 8.94 2.06
N HIS A 36 16.10 9.44 2.43
CA HIS A 36 15.40 10.43 1.61
C HIS A 36 15.91 11.85 1.85
N PRO A 37 16.37 12.57 0.80
CA PRO A 37 16.89 13.92 0.95
C PRO A 37 15.76 14.94 1.17
N VAL A 38 15.83 15.67 2.29
CA VAL A 38 14.90 16.76 2.65
C VAL A 38 15.70 17.98 3.11
N LEU A 39 15.24 19.17 2.74
CA LEU A 39 15.86 20.41 3.21
C LEU A 39 15.42 20.72 4.65
N ASP A 40 16.39 20.93 5.53
CA ASP A 40 16.13 21.41 6.89
C ASP A 40 15.73 22.90 6.92
N VAL A 41 15.50 23.43 8.13
CA VAL A 41 15.08 24.83 8.32
C VAL A 41 16.10 25.83 7.77
N ASP A 42 17.38 25.46 7.76
CA ASP A 42 18.50 26.28 7.28
C ASP A 42 18.80 26.05 5.79
N GLY A 43 18.06 25.14 5.15
CA GLY A 43 18.21 24.78 3.74
C GLY A 43 19.32 23.76 3.46
N ASN A 44 19.86 23.08 4.48
CA ASN A 44 20.82 21.99 4.31
C ASN A 44 20.09 20.68 4.04
N VAL A 45 20.71 19.80 3.25
CA VAL A 45 20.16 18.48 2.96
C VAL A 45 20.34 17.58 4.19
N THR A 46 19.23 17.03 4.67
CA THR A 46 19.16 16.02 5.72
C THR A 46 18.50 14.76 5.17
N GLN A 47 18.78 13.62 5.79
CA GLN A 47 18.23 12.33 5.39
C GLN A 47 17.10 11.93 6.33
N VAL A 48 15.99 11.46 5.77
CA VAL A 48 14.82 11.02 6.51
C VAL A 48 14.46 9.60 6.09
N ALA A 49 14.22 8.73 7.07
CA ALA A 49 13.81 7.36 6.85
C ALA A 49 12.28 7.22 6.87
N ASN A 50 11.72 6.43 5.96
CA ASN A 50 10.32 5.99 6.01
C ASN A 50 10.19 4.46 6.12
N THR A 51 11.28 3.81 6.51
CA THR A 51 11.33 2.39 6.78
C THR A 51 12.19 2.10 8.00
N ASN A 52 12.27 0.83 8.37
CA ASN A 52 13.21 0.32 9.36
C ASN A 52 13.79 -1.01 8.88
N ASP A 53 14.89 -1.42 9.52
CA ASP A 53 15.50 -2.71 9.27
C ASP A 53 14.50 -3.85 9.56
N GLY A 54 14.63 -4.99 8.89
CA GLY A 54 13.81 -6.17 9.16
C GLY A 54 13.86 -7.18 8.01
N ALA A 55 13.60 -8.45 8.30
CA ALA A 55 13.65 -9.55 7.33
C ALA A 55 12.34 -10.35 7.22
N GLY A 56 11.30 -9.96 7.95
CA GLY A 56 9.99 -10.61 7.94
C GLY A 56 9.12 -10.20 6.75
N ALA A 57 7.91 -10.75 6.72
CA ALA A 57 6.91 -10.31 5.75
C ALA A 57 6.56 -8.82 5.99
N PRO A 58 6.50 -8.01 4.93
CA PRO A 58 6.32 -6.56 5.08
C PRO A 58 4.90 -6.21 5.50
N TRP A 59 4.77 -5.16 6.32
CA TRP A 59 3.52 -4.47 6.60
C TRP A 59 3.71 -2.97 6.39
N PHE A 60 2.62 -2.27 6.10
CA PHE A 60 2.65 -0.87 5.69
C PHE A 60 1.64 -0.05 6.47
N LEU A 61 2.07 1.08 6.98
CA LEU A 61 1.20 2.07 7.59
C LEU A 61 1.14 3.30 6.67
N LEU A 62 -0.07 3.66 6.25
CA LEU A 62 -0.32 4.66 5.23
C LEU A 62 -1.22 5.78 5.76
N ASP A 63 -0.97 7.00 5.30
CA ASP A 63 -1.95 8.09 5.37
C ASP A 63 -2.67 8.21 4.01
N VAL A 64 -3.91 7.71 3.97
CA VAL A 64 -4.80 7.82 2.82
C VAL A 64 -5.90 8.85 3.02
N SER A 65 -5.81 9.73 4.03
CA SER A 65 -6.82 10.79 4.24
C SER A 65 -6.74 11.90 3.18
N ARG A 66 -5.57 12.07 2.56
CA ARG A 66 -5.27 13.21 1.66
C ARG A 66 -5.72 12.99 0.22
N ALA A 67 -5.71 14.08 -0.56
CA ALA A 67 -6.08 14.05 -1.97
C ALA A 67 -5.11 13.17 -2.81
N ILE A 68 -3.81 13.32 -2.57
CA ILE A 68 -2.79 12.46 -3.17
C ILE A 68 -2.59 11.26 -2.24
N LYS A 69 -2.79 10.06 -2.78
CA LYS A 69 -2.57 8.81 -2.07
C LYS A 69 -1.10 8.36 -2.21
N PRO A 70 -0.59 7.55 -1.27
CA PRO A 70 0.77 7.00 -1.35
C PRO A 70 0.98 6.08 -2.57
N VAL A 71 -0.07 5.40 -3.02
CA VAL A 71 -0.08 4.59 -4.24
C VAL A 71 -1.17 5.12 -5.16
N LEU A 72 -0.81 5.42 -6.40
CA LEU A 72 -1.68 6.05 -7.39
C LEU A 72 -1.96 5.09 -8.55
N LEU A 73 -3.21 4.66 -8.67
CA LEU A 73 -3.68 3.88 -9.82
C LEU A 73 -4.19 4.82 -10.91
N LYS A 74 -3.51 4.82 -12.06
CA LYS A 74 -3.92 5.57 -13.25
C LYS A 74 -4.55 4.64 -14.28
N LYS A 75 -5.88 4.63 -14.32
CA LYS A 75 -6.65 3.90 -15.34
C LYS A 75 -6.73 4.72 -16.63
N ARG A 76 -6.23 4.18 -17.75
CA ARG A 76 -6.41 4.75 -19.10
C ARG A 76 -7.64 4.17 -19.80
N LYS A 77 -7.92 2.89 -19.55
CA LYS A 77 -9.09 2.17 -20.05
C LYS A 77 -9.52 1.15 -18.99
N ASP A 78 -10.76 1.27 -18.55
CA ASP A 78 -11.37 0.31 -17.63
C ASP A 78 -11.69 -1.02 -18.36
N PHE A 79 -11.95 -2.09 -17.62
CA PHE A 79 -12.25 -3.41 -18.17
C PHE A 79 -13.47 -3.36 -19.07
N LYS A 80 -13.25 -3.61 -20.37
CA LYS A 80 -14.31 -3.83 -21.33
C LYS A 80 -14.41 -5.32 -21.64
N PHE A 81 -15.53 -5.91 -21.25
CA PHE A 81 -15.86 -7.29 -21.61
C PHE A 81 -16.36 -7.35 -23.06
N VAL A 82 -15.88 -8.34 -23.80
CA VAL A 82 -16.30 -8.61 -25.18
C VAL A 82 -16.62 -10.10 -25.28
N ALA A 83 -17.86 -10.41 -25.67
CA ALA A 83 -18.32 -11.76 -25.93
C ALA A 83 -18.51 -11.97 -27.44
N LYS A 84 -18.04 -13.12 -27.93
CA LYS A 84 -18.38 -13.71 -29.22
C LYS A 84 -19.11 -15.02 -28.94
N ASP A 85 -20.36 -14.90 -28.55
CA ASP A 85 -21.24 -15.97 -28.09
C ASP A 85 -22.44 -16.23 -29.03
N LYS A 86 -22.46 -15.60 -30.21
CA LYS A 86 -23.53 -15.80 -31.17
C LYS A 86 -23.23 -17.04 -32.01
N GLU A 87 -24.26 -17.84 -32.29
CA GLU A 87 -24.15 -19.02 -33.16
C GLU A 87 -23.63 -18.68 -34.57
N THR A 88 -23.78 -17.42 -34.98
CA THR A 88 -23.30 -16.89 -36.27
C THR A 88 -21.86 -16.40 -36.25
N ASP A 89 -21.17 -16.41 -35.11
CA ASP A 89 -19.77 -15.96 -35.03
C ASP A 89 -18.84 -17.02 -35.65
N ASP A 90 -17.85 -16.59 -36.42
CA ASP A 90 -16.91 -17.48 -37.14
C ASP A 90 -16.30 -18.56 -36.23
N ASN A 91 -15.95 -18.21 -34.99
CA ASN A 91 -15.37 -19.15 -34.02
C ASN A 91 -16.35 -20.26 -33.62
N VAL A 92 -17.64 -19.96 -33.56
CA VAL A 92 -18.68 -20.94 -33.21
C VAL A 92 -18.95 -21.84 -34.40
N PHE A 93 -19.05 -21.26 -35.60
CA PHE A 93 -19.28 -22.03 -36.82
C PHE A 93 -18.10 -22.95 -37.18
N ASP A 94 -16.86 -22.41 -37.20
CA ASP A 94 -15.69 -23.17 -37.66
C ASP A 94 -15.12 -24.12 -36.60
N LYS A 95 -15.23 -23.76 -35.31
CA LYS A 95 -14.52 -24.44 -34.22
C LYS A 95 -15.44 -24.92 -33.10
N ASN A 96 -16.72 -24.58 -33.14
CA ASN A 96 -17.67 -24.88 -32.06
C ASN A 96 -17.21 -24.33 -30.69
N GLU A 97 -16.61 -23.13 -30.68
CA GLU A 97 -16.07 -22.48 -29.48
C GLU A 97 -16.66 -21.08 -29.27
N PHE A 98 -17.16 -20.81 -28.07
CA PHE A 98 -17.50 -19.46 -27.62
C PHE A 98 -16.29 -18.75 -27.01
N VAL A 99 -16.03 -17.52 -27.46
CA VAL A 99 -14.85 -16.77 -27.05
C VAL A 99 -15.23 -15.54 -26.24
N TYR A 100 -14.57 -15.39 -25.10
CA TYR A 100 -14.73 -14.25 -24.20
C TYR A 100 -13.39 -13.58 -23.98
N GLY A 101 -13.37 -12.25 -24.13
CA GLY A 101 -12.18 -11.43 -23.95
C GLY A 101 -12.45 -10.27 -23.01
N THR A 102 -11.39 -9.77 -22.37
CA THR A 102 -11.45 -8.51 -21.61
C THR A 102 -10.23 -7.67 -21.95
N ASP A 103 -10.42 -6.37 -22.18
CA ASP A 103 -9.34 -5.41 -22.44
C ASP A 103 -9.38 -4.27 -21.43
N ALA A 104 -8.24 -3.95 -20.82
CA ALA A 104 -8.03 -2.83 -19.92
C ALA A 104 -6.59 -2.33 -20.03
N ARG A 105 -6.39 -1.05 -19.70
CA ARG A 105 -5.06 -0.43 -19.65
C ARG A 105 -4.97 0.49 -18.45
N ALA A 106 -4.08 0.17 -17.53
CA ALA A 106 -3.78 0.99 -16.37
C ALA A 106 -2.28 0.93 -16.07
N ASN A 107 -1.80 1.90 -15.31
CA ASN A 107 -0.49 1.82 -14.67
C ASN A 107 -0.61 2.28 -13.21
N VAL A 108 0.37 1.93 -12.40
CA VAL A 108 0.47 2.33 -11.00
C VAL A 108 1.76 3.13 -10.81
N GLY A 109 1.77 4.09 -9.89
CA GLY A 109 2.97 4.80 -9.48
C GLY A 109 2.90 5.20 -8.01
N PHE A 110 4.06 5.56 -7.47
CA PHE A 110 4.16 6.09 -6.11
C PHE A 110 3.72 7.55 -6.04
N GLY A 111 3.07 7.90 -4.93
CA GLY A 111 2.87 9.27 -4.49
C GLY A 111 4.05 9.75 -3.64
N PHE A 112 3.74 10.53 -2.61
CA PHE A 112 4.75 11.02 -1.67
C PHE A 112 5.17 9.91 -0.69
N TRP A 113 6.47 9.62 -0.65
CA TRP A 113 7.06 8.66 0.28
C TRP A 113 6.79 9.04 1.74
N GLN A 114 6.65 10.33 2.05
CA GLN A 114 6.33 10.82 3.39
C GLN A 114 4.98 10.30 3.90
N PHE A 115 4.07 9.83 3.03
CA PHE A 115 2.73 9.37 3.41
C PHE A 115 2.66 7.85 3.65
N ALA A 116 3.78 7.15 3.51
CA ALA A 116 3.87 5.73 3.75
C ALA A 116 5.02 5.40 4.70
N TYR A 117 4.80 4.45 5.59
CA TYR A 117 5.84 3.82 6.38
C TYR A 117 5.80 2.31 6.12
N GLY A 118 6.92 1.75 5.65
CA GLY A 118 7.05 0.32 5.37
C GLY A 118 7.95 -0.34 6.41
N SER A 119 7.55 -1.48 6.97
CA SER A 119 8.36 -2.21 7.93
C SER A 119 8.38 -3.70 7.64
N LYS A 120 9.55 -4.32 7.86
CA LYS A 120 9.76 -5.77 7.81
C LYS A 120 10.04 -6.37 9.21
N GLN A 121 9.85 -5.58 10.27
CA GLN A 121 9.91 -6.06 11.65
C GLN A 121 8.64 -6.84 12.03
N PRO A 122 8.68 -7.66 13.09
CA PRO A 122 7.46 -8.21 13.66
C PRO A 122 6.45 -7.11 14.04
N LEU A 123 5.19 -7.31 13.64
CA LEU A 123 4.10 -6.40 14.01
C LEU A 123 3.77 -6.56 15.51
N THR A 124 4.07 -5.54 16.30
CA THR A 124 3.81 -5.45 17.74
C THR A 124 3.31 -4.05 18.08
N ALA A 125 2.77 -3.85 19.28
CA ALA A 125 2.34 -2.53 19.73
C ALA A 125 3.50 -1.51 19.71
N ALA A 126 4.70 -1.93 20.10
CA ALA A 126 5.89 -1.08 20.10
C ALA A 126 6.32 -0.68 18.67
N THR A 127 6.38 -1.66 17.75
CA THR A 127 6.79 -1.38 16.36
C THR A 127 5.75 -0.57 15.60
N TYR A 128 4.46 -0.80 15.86
CA TYR A 128 3.36 0.00 15.33
C TYR A 128 3.37 1.43 15.87
N GLY A 129 3.55 1.61 17.18
CA GLY A 129 3.64 2.93 17.80
C GLY A 129 4.81 3.75 17.26
N ALA A 130 5.98 3.12 17.08
CA ALA A 130 7.15 3.75 16.48
C ALA A 130 6.89 4.17 15.03
N ALA A 131 6.29 3.30 14.21
CA ALA A 131 5.92 3.62 12.82
C ALA A 131 4.90 4.76 12.75
N ARG A 132 3.90 4.78 13.64
CA ARG A 132 2.89 5.82 13.69
C ARG A 132 3.48 7.17 14.12
N ALA A 133 4.39 7.17 15.09
CA ALA A 133 5.10 8.37 15.53
C ALA A 133 6.02 8.91 14.43
N ALA A 134 6.77 8.04 13.75
CA ALA A 134 7.60 8.41 12.61
C ALA A 134 6.77 9.04 11.49
N LEU A 135 5.68 8.40 11.08
CA LEU A 135 4.84 8.90 10.00
C LEU A 135 4.12 10.21 10.37
N SER A 136 3.59 10.33 11.58
CA SER A 136 2.94 11.57 12.05
C SER A 136 3.93 12.73 12.22
N GLY A 137 5.20 12.39 12.49
CA GLY A 137 6.30 13.35 12.65
C GLY A 137 6.94 13.82 11.33
N MET A 138 6.54 13.25 10.18
CA MET A 138 7.10 13.62 8.88
C MET A 138 6.88 15.11 8.58
N LYS A 139 7.94 15.71 8.04
CA LYS A 139 7.98 17.11 7.62
C LYS A 139 8.30 17.16 6.12
N GLY A 140 7.82 18.21 5.47
CA GLY A 140 8.32 18.60 4.16
C GLY A 140 9.57 19.48 4.30
N ASP A 141 10.02 19.99 3.17
CA ASP A 141 11.15 20.92 3.12
C ASP A 141 10.98 22.13 4.03
N TYR A 142 12.12 22.65 4.48
CA TYR A 142 12.21 23.78 5.40
C TYR A 142 11.51 23.51 6.74
N GLY A 143 11.46 22.25 7.14
CA GLY A 143 10.88 21.80 8.41
C GLY A 143 9.36 21.98 8.51
N ARG A 144 8.65 22.17 7.39
CA ARG A 144 7.19 22.36 7.40
C ARG A 144 6.48 21.08 7.88
N PRO A 145 5.75 21.10 9.01
CA PRO A 145 4.98 19.94 9.45
C PRO A 145 3.92 19.57 8.42
N LEU A 146 3.86 18.29 8.04
CA LEU A 146 2.86 17.84 7.09
C LEU A 146 1.51 17.62 7.77
N GLY A 147 1.48 17.23 9.05
CA GLY A 147 0.26 16.95 9.82
C GLY A 147 -0.41 15.64 9.41
N LEU A 148 0.39 14.60 9.17
CA LEU A 148 -0.09 13.30 8.69
C LEU A 148 -0.83 12.56 9.80
N THR A 149 -1.88 11.85 9.40
CA THR A 149 -2.68 11.00 10.29
C THR A 149 -2.69 9.59 9.73
N PRO A 150 -1.80 8.71 10.21
CA PRO A 150 -1.73 7.33 9.74
C PRO A 150 -3.05 6.62 10.00
N ASN A 151 -3.78 6.28 8.95
CA ASN A 151 -5.17 5.83 9.06
C ASN A 151 -5.44 4.48 8.39
N LEU A 152 -4.48 3.90 7.68
CA LEU A 152 -4.63 2.61 7.01
C LEU A 152 -3.42 1.72 7.30
N LEU A 153 -3.65 0.58 7.95
CA LEU A 153 -2.66 -0.47 8.16
C LEU A 153 -2.89 -1.59 7.15
N VAL A 154 -1.95 -1.77 6.23
CA VAL A 154 -1.98 -2.83 5.22
C VAL A 154 -1.05 -3.97 5.65
N VAL A 155 -1.59 -5.18 5.77
CA VAL A 155 -0.84 -6.37 6.21
C VAL A 155 -1.10 -7.57 5.29
N PRO A 156 -0.14 -8.51 5.20
CA PRO A 156 -0.36 -9.80 4.57
C PRO A 156 -1.32 -10.65 5.40
N THR A 157 -1.97 -11.63 4.77
CA THR A 157 -2.90 -12.55 5.43
C THR A 157 -2.25 -13.36 6.56
N SER A 158 -0.95 -13.58 6.50
CA SER A 158 -0.19 -14.25 7.57
C SER A 158 -0.17 -13.49 8.90
N MET A 159 -0.41 -12.18 8.89
CA MET A 159 -0.41 -11.30 10.07
C MET A 159 -1.81 -10.91 10.54
N GLU A 160 -2.86 -11.47 9.94
CA GLU A 160 -4.26 -11.11 10.24
C GLU A 160 -4.58 -11.18 11.74
N SER A 161 -4.24 -12.29 12.40
CA SER A 161 -4.53 -12.47 13.84
C SER A 161 -3.85 -11.40 14.70
N THR A 162 -2.59 -11.09 14.41
CA THR A 162 -1.82 -10.08 15.15
C THR A 162 -2.37 -8.68 14.92
N ALA A 163 -2.71 -8.36 13.66
CA ALA A 163 -3.23 -7.05 13.30
C ALA A 163 -4.65 -6.81 13.86
N LEU A 164 -5.53 -7.82 13.84
CA LEU A 164 -6.84 -7.75 14.47
C LEU A 164 -6.75 -7.55 15.98
N LYS A 165 -5.85 -8.27 16.65
CA LYS A 165 -5.59 -8.07 18.08
C LYS A 165 -5.11 -6.65 18.37
N LEU A 166 -4.25 -6.10 17.51
CA LEU A 166 -3.69 -4.77 17.69
C LEU A 166 -4.73 -3.66 17.48
N LEU A 167 -5.55 -3.73 16.43
CA LEU A 167 -6.43 -2.62 16.05
C LEU A 167 -7.89 -2.77 16.50
N ASN A 168 -8.34 -3.99 16.79
CA ASN A 168 -9.77 -4.25 17.07
C ASN A 168 -10.03 -4.78 18.49
N SER A 169 -9.03 -5.35 19.17
CA SER A 169 -9.21 -5.83 20.55
C SER A 169 -9.45 -4.66 21.51
N GLU A 170 -10.34 -4.85 22.49
CA GLU A 170 -10.54 -3.92 23.61
C GLU A 170 -9.33 -3.85 24.53
N ASN A 171 -8.68 -5.01 24.74
CA ASN A 171 -7.56 -5.17 25.66
C ASN A 171 -6.29 -5.55 24.91
N ALA A 172 -5.16 -5.05 25.38
CA ALA A 172 -3.84 -5.46 24.93
C ALA A 172 -3.39 -6.75 25.66
N ALA A 173 -2.16 -7.20 25.39
CA ALA A 173 -1.71 -8.54 25.77
C ALA A 173 -1.68 -8.78 27.29
N GLY A 174 -1.51 -7.74 28.10
CA GLY A 174 -1.51 -7.82 29.56
C GLY A 174 -2.88 -7.60 30.22
N GLY A 175 -3.95 -7.39 29.44
CA GLY A 175 -5.29 -7.11 29.93
C GLY A 175 -5.61 -5.63 30.15
N GLU A 176 -4.63 -4.74 29.94
CA GLU A 176 -4.81 -3.29 29.89
C GLU A 176 -5.64 -2.83 28.69
N THR A 177 -6.24 -1.64 28.77
CA THR A 177 -6.98 -1.03 27.67
C THR A 177 -6.07 -0.83 26.45
N ASN A 178 -6.51 -1.28 25.29
CA ASN A 178 -5.77 -1.15 24.05
C ASN A 178 -5.80 0.30 23.55
N GLU A 179 -4.66 0.98 23.62
CA GLU A 179 -4.48 2.35 23.13
C GLU A 179 -4.53 2.47 21.60
N TRP A 180 -4.27 1.38 20.87
CA TRP A 180 -4.19 1.37 19.41
C TRP A 180 -5.52 1.05 18.73
N LYS A 181 -6.54 0.70 19.51
CA LYS A 181 -7.84 0.32 18.98
C LYS A 181 -8.45 1.44 18.16
N GLY A 182 -8.83 1.14 16.91
CA GLY A 182 -9.48 2.09 16.01
C GLY A 182 -8.58 3.24 15.52
N THR A 183 -7.27 3.18 15.79
CA THR A 183 -6.34 4.23 15.35
C THR A 183 -6.05 4.19 13.84
N ALA A 184 -6.22 3.03 13.20
CA ALA A 184 -6.15 2.84 11.76
C ALA A 184 -7.16 1.78 11.32
N GLU A 185 -7.61 1.87 10.07
CA GLU A 185 -8.38 0.82 9.41
C GLU A 185 -7.45 -0.32 9.02
N LEU A 186 -7.83 -1.56 9.33
CA LEU A 186 -7.09 -2.75 8.96
C LEU A 186 -7.47 -3.20 7.55
N MET A 187 -6.49 -3.26 6.65
CA MET A 187 -6.63 -3.81 5.31
C MET A 187 -5.77 -5.05 5.14
N LEU A 188 -6.44 -6.19 5.00
CA LEU A 188 -5.78 -7.44 4.65
C LEU A 188 -5.59 -7.50 3.13
N SER A 189 -4.35 -7.69 2.69
CA SER A 189 -4.06 -7.89 1.27
C SER A 189 -3.43 -9.27 1.02
N PRO A 190 -4.17 -10.21 0.40
CA PRO A 190 -3.62 -11.50 -0.03
C PRO A 190 -2.47 -11.36 -1.03
N TRP A 191 -2.37 -10.22 -1.70
CA TRP A 191 -1.36 -9.94 -2.73
C TRP A 191 -0.01 -9.50 -2.15
N LEU A 192 0.08 -9.33 -0.83
CA LEU A 192 1.33 -9.07 -0.11
C LEU A 192 2.04 -10.34 0.40
N ALA A 193 1.38 -11.49 0.29
CA ALA A 193 1.95 -12.79 0.65
C ALA A 193 3.14 -13.19 -0.24
#